data_AF-K1U0L2-F1
#
_entry.id   AF-K1U0L2-F1
#
_cell.length_a   1.000
_cell.length_b   1.000
_cell.length_c   1.000
_cell.angle_alpha   90.00
_cell.angle_beta   90.00
_cell.angle_gamma   90.00
#
_symmetry.space_group_name_H-M   'P 1'
#
loop_
_entity.id
_entity.type
_entity.pdbx_description
1 polymer ?
#
loop_
_entity_poly.entity_id
_entity_poly.type
_entity_poly.pdbx_seq_one_letter_code
_entity_poly.pdbx_strand_id
1 'polypeptide(L)' 'EIHDRYGLNEMEVTDEVFESAQSRVFEEAENRMHTIKAVMAATLGA' A
#
# COMPACT_ATOMS: atom_id res chain seq x y z
N GLU A 1 -11.38 14.98 -12.38
CA GLU A 1 -12.28 14.01 -13.05
C GLU A 1 -13.23 13.26 -12.12
N ILE A 2 -12.77 12.57 -11.06
CA ILE A 2 -13.66 11.87 -10.11
C ILE A 2 -14.40 12.86 -9.19
N HIS A 3 -13.67 13.78 -8.55
CA HIS A 3 -14.25 14.82 -7.71
C HIS A 3 -15.27 15.68 -8.47
N ASP A 4 -14.95 16.11 -9.70
CA ASP A 4 -15.84 16.98 -10.49
C ASP A 4 -17.13 16.29 -10.94
N ARG A 5 -17.11 14.95 -11.07
CA ARG A 5 -18.25 14.16 -11.53
C ARG A 5 -19.13 13.65 -10.38
N TYR A 6 -18.53 13.38 -9.22
CA TYR A 6 -19.21 12.70 -8.11
C TYR A 6 -19.14 13.44 -6.77
N GLY A 7 -18.40 14.55 -6.69
CA GLY A 7 -18.21 15.33 -5.46
C GLY A 7 -17.42 14.61 -4.37
N LEU A 8 -16.78 13.48 -4.70
CA LEU A 8 -16.03 12.66 -3.76
C LEU A 8 -14.56 13.09 -3.75
N ASN A 9 -14.08 13.49 -2.57
CA ASN A 9 -12.67 13.80 -2.32
C ASN A 9 -11.87 12.54 -1.93
N GLU A 10 -12.57 11.54 -1.39
CA GLU A 10 -12.03 10.31 -0.82
C GLU A 10 -12.96 9.16 -1.24
N MET A 11 -12.44 7.93 -1.33
CA MET A 11 -13.21 6.78 -1.81
C MET A 11 -13.14 5.61 -0.83
N GLU A 12 -12.13 4.76 -0.93
CA GLU A 12 -11.99 3.54 -0.13
C GLU A 12 -11.45 3.78 1.29
N VAL A 13 -10.73 4.87 1.48
CA VAL A 13 -10.16 5.31 2.76
C VAL A 13 -10.11 6.83 2.78
N THR A 14 -10.31 7.42 3.96
CA THR A 14 -10.16 8.87 4.17
C THR A 14 -8.69 9.23 4.36
N ASP A 15 -8.33 10.47 4.04
CA ASP A 15 -6.97 10.99 4.17
C ASP A 15 -6.51 10.98 5.63
N GLU A 16 -7.43 11.32 6.55
CA GLU A 16 -7.20 11.25 8.00
C GLU A 16 -6.73 9.86 8.44
N VAL A 17 -7.34 8.79 7.93
CA VAL A 17 -6.97 7.42 8.28
C VAL A 17 -5.69 7.01 7.55
N PHE A 18 -5.55 7.38 6.28
CA PHE A 18 -4.40 7.05 5.46
C PHE A 18 -3.08 7.62 6.02
N GLU A 19 -3.11 8.85 6.56
CA GLU A 19 -1.95 9.50 7.17
C GLU A 19 -1.84 9.27 8.70
N SER A 20 -2.83 8.61 9.31
CA SER A 20 -2.81 8.33 10.76
C SER A 20 -1.69 7.37 11.18
N ALA A 21 -1.37 7.35 12.47
CA ALA A 21 -0.42 6.41 13.07
C ALA A 21 -0.86 4.93 12.98
N GLN A 22 -2.13 4.70 12.66
CA GLN A 22 -2.71 3.37 12.45
C GLN A 22 -2.42 2.85 11.05
N SER A 23 -2.05 3.73 10.10
CA SER A 23 -1.72 3.37 8.73
C SER A 23 -0.37 2.65 8.65
N ARG A 24 -0.38 1.47 8.02
CA ARG A 24 0.81 0.62 7.79
C ARG A 24 1.16 0.47 6.32
N VAL A 25 0.50 1.25 5.45
CA VAL A 25 0.58 1.09 3.99
C VAL A 25 2.00 1.27 3.44
N PHE A 26 2.81 2.13 4.05
CA PHE A 26 4.21 2.33 3.62
C PHE A 26 5.13 1.18 4.06
N GLU A 27 4.95 0.66 5.28
CA GLU A 27 5.66 -0.53 5.77
C GLU A 27 5.28 -1.76 4.93
N GLU A 28 4.00 -1.92 4.62
CA GLU A 28 3.50 -2.97 3.73
C GLU A 28 4.11 -2.86 2.32
N ALA A 29 4.16 -1.65 1.76
CA ALA A 29 4.75 -1.40 0.44
C ALA A 29 6.24 -1.75 0.39
N GLU A 30 7.03 -1.36 1.41
CA GLU A 30 8.45 -1.72 1.52
C GLU A 30 8.64 -3.24 1.62
N ASN A 31 7.82 -3.90 2.44
CA ASN A 31 7.87 -5.34 2.66
C ASN A 31 7.57 -6.17 1.41
N ARG A 32 7.02 -5.58 0.34
CA ARG A 32 6.92 -6.24 -0.98
C ARG A 32 8.30 -6.66 -1.49
N MET A 33 9.33 -5.82 -1.38
CA MET A 33 10.67 -6.16 -1.86
C MET A 33 11.29 -7.30 -1.04
N HIS A 34 11.15 -7.22 0.29
CA HIS A 34 11.72 -8.21 1.20
C HIS A 34 11.07 -9.59 1.03
N THR A 35 9.75 -9.65 0.95
CA THR A 35 9.01 -10.91 0.76
C THR A 35 9.28 -11.53 -0.60
N ILE A 36 9.31 -10.74 -1.68
CA ILE A 36 9.68 -11.22 -3.01
C ILE A 36 11.11 -11.76 -3.01
N LYS A 37 12.06 -11.06 -2.38
CA LYS A 37 13.44 -11.53 -2.24
C LYS A 37 13.51 -12.87 -1.51
N ALA A 38 12.74 -13.05 -0.44
CA ALA A 38 12.69 -14.33 0.27
C ALA A 38 12.16 -15.47 -0.61
N VAL A 39 11.11 -15.20 -1.40
CA VAL A 39 10.58 -16.17 -2.36
C VAL A 39 11.63 -16.54 -3.41
N MET A 40 12.31 -15.55 -4.00
CA MET A 40 13.38 -15.78 -4.98
C MET A 40 14.53 -16.58 -4.38
N ALA A 41 15.00 -16.22 -3.17
CA ALA A 41 16.06 -16.94 -2.49
C ALA A 41 15.67 -18.40 -2.20
N ALA A 42 14.44 -18.65 -1.75
CA ALA A 42 13.95 -19.98 -1.43
C ALA A 42 13.76 -20.88 -2.67
N THR A 43 13.48 -20.29 -3.84
CA THR A 43 13.14 -21.05 -5.05
C THR A 43 14.27 -21.12 -6.09
N LEU A 44 15.17 -20.13 -6.12
CA LEU A 44 16.19 -19.96 -7.16
C LEU A 44 17.62 -19.80 -6.61
N GLY A 45 17.82 -19.75 -5.29
CA GLY A 45 19.12 -19.46 -4.67
C GLY A 45 20.08 -20.65 -4.51
N ALA A 46 19.86 -21.75 -5.25
CA ALA A 46 20.73 -22.94 -5.25
C ALA A 46 21.92 -22.79 -6.19
#